data_AF-A0A8J8DS19-F1
#
_entry.id   AF-A0A8J8DS19-F1
#
_cell.length_a   1.000
_cell.length_b   1.000
_cell.length_c   1.000
_cell.angle_alpha   90.00
_cell.angle_beta   90.00
_cell.angle_gamma   90.00
#
_symmetry.space_group_name_H-M   'P 1'
#
loop_
_entity.id
_entity.type
_entity.pdbx_description
1 polymer ?
#
loop_
_entity_poly.entity_id
_entity_poly.type
_entity_poly.pdbx_seq_one_letter_code
_entity_poly.pdbx_strand_id
1 'polypeptide(L)'
;MKDEVKVVFGETWSGFEFAKVKKYKRKTGYRVDLVRRTWRGRYITLDSKQFETLEKVVDFLGKIISRNEVIRQLEEQGWIEVKELSEEEENAILEEVSEQ
;
A
#
# COMPACT_ATOMS: atom_id res chain seq x y z
N MET A 1 10.38 5.54 11.79
CA MET A 1 9.59 5.08 10.62
C MET A 1 10.54 4.80 9.47
N LYS A 2 10.42 3.67 8.76
CA LYS A 2 11.26 3.40 7.57
C LYS A 2 10.88 4.38 6.46
N ASP A 3 11.87 4.96 5.77
CA ASP A 3 11.63 5.88 4.63
C ASP A 3 11.12 5.15 3.36
N GLU A 4 11.26 3.83 3.33
CA GLU A 4 10.85 2.94 2.23
C GLU A 4 10.11 1.71 2.77
N VAL A 5 9.08 1.27 2.06
CA VAL A 5 8.32 0.04 2.29
C VAL A 5 8.15 -0.73 0.99
N LYS A 6 8.10 -2.06 1.08
CA LYS A 6 7.88 -2.94 -0.07
C LYS A 6 6.47 -3.49 -0.01
N VAL A 7 5.74 -3.38 -1.12
CA VAL A 7 4.43 -4.02 -1.30
C VAL A 7 4.62 -5.13 -2.32
N VAL A 8 4.50 -6.38 -1.88
CA VAL A 8 4.71 -7.58 -2.68
C VAL A 8 3.47 -7.87 -3.52
N PHE A 9 3.68 -8.11 -4.81
CA PHE A 9 2.62 -8.57 -5.70
C PHE A 9 2.62 -10.08 -5.87
N GLY A 10 3.79 -10.71 -5.78
CA GLY A 10 3.97 -12.15 -5.87
C GLY A 10 4.74 -12.57 -7.11
N GLU A 11 4.62 -13.85 -7.44
CA GLU A 11 5.32 -14.48 -8.56
C GLU A 11 4.55 -14.30 -9.87
N THR A 12 5.29 -14.08 -10.94
CA THR A 12 4.80 -14.02 -12.32
C THR A 12 5.65 -14.95 -13.19
N TRP A 13 5.18 -15.22 -14.40
CA TRP A 13 5.93 -16.03 -15.38
C TRP A 13 7.36 -15.52 -15.64
N SER A 14 7.60 -14.22 -15.43
CA SER A 14 8.87 -13.55 -15.75
C SER A 14 9.72 -13.20 -14.53
N GLY A 15 9.27 -13.52 -13.32
CA GLY A 15 9.96 -13.26 -12.07
C GLY A 15 9.01 -12.82 -10.95
N PHE A 16 9.56 -12.24 -9.90
CA PHE A 16 8.82 -11.78 -8.73
C PHE A 16 8.61 -10.26 -8.78
N GLU A 17 7.38 -9.81 -8.60
CA GLU A 17 7.02 -8.39 -8.70
C GLU A 17 6.64 -7.79 -7.35
N PHE A 18 7.02 -6.53 -7.16
CA PHE A 18 6.72 -5.74 -5.98
C PHE A 18 6.84 -4.25 -6.27
N ALA A 19 6.13 -3.42 -5.51
CA ALA A 19 6.34 -1.98 -5.46
C ALA A 19 7.31 -1.60 -4.34
N LYS A 20 8.16 -0.61 -4.59
CA LYS A 20 8.87 0.14 -3.55
C LYS A 20 8.18 1.48 -3.37
N VAL A 21 7.59 1.70 -2.20
CA VAL A 21 7.01 2.99 -1.84
C VAL A 21 8.01 3.73 -0.97
N LYS A 22 8.38 4.94 -1.38
CA LYS A 22 9.34 5.80 -0.68
C LYS A 22 8.68 7.11 -0.32
N LYS A 23 8.82 7.56 0.92
CA LYS A 23 8.39 8.90 1.34
C LYS A 23 9.46 9.91 0.97
N TYR A 24 9.07 11.06 0.41
CA TYR A 24 10.03 12.12 0.13
C TYR A 24 10.53 12.76 1.43
N LYS A 25 11.85 12.99 1.54
CA LYS A 25 12.46 13.59 2.74
C LYS A 25 12.28 15.10 2.83
N ARG A 26 12.25 15.79 1.69
CA ARG A 26 12.28 17.26 1.59
C ARG A 26 10.97 17.88 1.11
N LYS A 27 9.97 17.06 0.78
CA LYS A 27 8.65 17.49 0.32
C LYS A 27 7.61 16.47 0.74
N THR A 28 6.34 16.86 0.75
CA THR A 28 5.23 15.93 0.94
C THR A 28 5.10 15.00 -0.26
N GLY A 29 4.54 13.82 -0.02
CA GLY A 29 4.28 12.82 -1.05
C GLY A 29 5.23 11.62 -1.05
N TYR A 30 4.97 10.76 -2.02
CA TYR A 30 5.48 9.41 -2.13
C TYR A 30 5.92 9.12 -3.56
N ARG A 31 6.99 8.35 -3.69
CA ARG A 31 7.41 7.76 -4.96
C ARG A 31 7.12 6.26 -4.90
N VAL A 32 6.50 5.73 -5.94
CA VAL A 32 6.24 4.30 -6.10
C VAL A 32 7.02 3.82 -7.30
N ASP A 33 7.97 2.92 -7.09
CA ASP A 33 8.70 2.23 -8.16
C ASP A 33 8.14 0.81 -8.28
N LEU A 34 7.57 0.44 -9.43
CA LEU A 34 7.20 -0.94 -9.73
C LEU A 34 8.45 -1.70 -10.17
N VAL A 35 8.75 -2.82 -9.52
CA VAL A 35 9.99 -3.55 -9.70
C VAL A 35 9.71 -5.02 -9.95
N ARG A 36 10.40 -5.60 -10.92
CA ARG A 36 10.47 -7.03 -11.17
C ARG A 36 11.86 -7.54 -10.87
N ARG A 37 11.95 -8.57 -10.02
CA ARG A 37 13.15 -9.40 -9.87
C ARG A 37 13.00 -10.61 -10.79
N THR A 38 13.74 -10.63 -11.88
CA THR A 38 13.78 -11.77 -12.81
C THR A 38 14.26 -13.05 -12.10
N TRP A 39 13.92 -14.23 -12.63
CA TRP A 39 14.44 -15.51 -12.13
C TRP A 39 15.97 -15.61 -12.14
N ARG A 40 16.63 -14.84 -13.02
CA ARG A 40 18.09 -14.69 -13.07
C ARG A 40 18.66 -13.73 -12.02
N GLY A 41 17.82 -13.22 -11.11
CA GLY A 41 18.22 -12.35 -10.01
C GLY A 41 18.37 -10.86 -10.37
N ARG A 42 18.18 -10.46 -11.63
CA ARG A 42 18.24 -9.05 -12.05
C ARG A 42 16.99 -8.29 -11.60
N TYR A 43 17.17 -7.07 -11.13
CA TYR A 43 16.09 -6.13 -10.80
C TYR A 43 15.84 -5.18 -11.96
N ILE A 44 14.58 -5.06 -12.38
CA ILE A 44 14.13 -4.19 -13.47
C ILE A 44 13.03 -3.30 -12.91
N THR A 45 13.17 -1.98 -13.06
CA THR A 45 12.07 -1.04 -12.78
C THR A 45 11.15 -1.03 -14.00
N LEU A 46 9.88 -1.38 -13.81
CA LEU A 46 8.86 -1.41 -14.85
C LEU A 46 8.22 -0.04 -15.06
N ASP A 47 7.94 0.67 -13.95
CA ASP A 47 7.31 1.98 -13.95
C ASP A 47 7.66 2.74 -12.66
N SER A 48 7.56 4.06 -12.69
CA SER A 48 7.78 4.94 -11.55
C SER A 48 6.75 6.07 -11.53
N LYS A 49 5.99 6.19 -10.43
CA LYS A 49 4.98 7.24 -10.25
C LYS A 49 5.17 8.01 -8.95
N GLN A 50 4.65 9.23 -8.93
CA GLN A 50 4.63 10.10 -7.76
C GLN A 50 3.20 10.33 -7.31
N PHE A 51 2.98 10.35 -6.00
CA PHE A 51 1.69 10.55 -5.37
C PHE A 51 1.81 11.53 -4.22
N GLU A 52 0.78 12.34 -3.99
CA GLU A 52 0.79 13.34 -2.92
C GLU A 52 0.45 12.74 -1.56
N THR A 53 -0.41 11.72 -1.54
CA THR A 53 -0.93 11.10 -0.31
C THR A 53 -0.72 9.59 -0.34
N LEU A 54 -0.67 8.99 0.85
CA LEU A 54 -0.57 7.53 1.00
C LEU A 54 -1.84 6.84 0.47
N GLU A 55 -3.00 7.46 0.65
CA GLU A 55 -4.28 6.99 0.12
C GLU A 55 -4.24 6.77 -1.40
N LYS A 56 -3.70 7.73 -2.16
CA LYS A 56 -3.53 7.60 -3.62
C LYS A 56 -2.55 6.47 -3.98
N VAL A 57 -1.56 6.18 -3.14
CA VAL A 57 -0.66 5.03 -3.31
C VAL A 57 -1.43 3.73 -3.10
N VAL A 58 -2.22 3.64 -2.03
CA VAL A 58 -3.06 2.49 -1.71
C VAL A 58 -4.06 2.21 -2.84
N ASP A 59 -4.73 3.24 -3.36
CA ASP A 59 -5.63 3.10 -4.52
C ASP A 59 -4.91 2.63 -5.78
N PHE A 60 -3.70 3.15 -6.04
CA PHE A 60 -2.93 2.77 -7.20
C PHE A 60 -2.48 1.30 -7.13
N LEU A 61 -1.91 0.89 -5.99
CA LEU A 61 -1.45 -0.49 -5.79
C LEU A 61 -2.62 -1.46 -5.63
N GLY A 62 -3.74 -1.00 -5.08
CA GLY A 62 -4.97 -1.78 -4.91
C GLY A 62 -5.59 -2.23 -6.23
N LYS A 63 -5.34 -1.50 -7.33
CA LYS A 63 -5.72 -1.91 -8.69
C LYS A 63 -4.90 -3.11 -9.20
N ILE A 64 -3.76 -3.43 -8.57
CA ILE A 64 -2.87 -4.53 -8.97
C ILE A 64 -3.18 -5.80 -8.17
N ILE A 65 -3.31 -5.71 -6.83
CA ILE A 65 -3.43 -6.88 -5.95
C ILE A 65 -4.62 -6.89 -4.98
N SER A 66 -5.49 -5.88 -5.02
CA SER A 66 -6.51 -5.51 -4.01
C SER A 66 -6.05 -4.51 -2.96
N ARG A 67 -6.97 -3.62 -2.59
CA ARG A 67 -6.74 -2.54 -1.62
C ARG A 67 -6.45 -3.08 -0.22
N ASN A 68 -7.19 -4.09 0.23
CA ASN A 68 -7.04 -4.68 1.57
C ASN A 68 -5.67 -5.31 1.76
N GLU A 69 -5.17 -6.03 0.75
CA GLU A 69 -3.84 -6.63 0.82
C GLU A 69 -2.73 -5.58 0.90
N VAL A 70 -2.87 -4.45 0.20
CA VAL A 70 -1.91 -3.33 0.30
C VAL A 70 -1.93 -2.75 1.71
N ILE A 71 -3.11 -2.50 2.28
CA ILE A 71 -3.26 -1.94 3.63
C ILE A 71 -2.61 -2.89 4.65
N ARG A 72 -2.94 -4.18 4.59
CA ARG A 72 -2.35 -5.21 5.46
C ARG A 72 -0.82 -5.18 5.42
N GLN A 73 -0.23 -5.19 4.24
CA GLN A 73 1.24 -5.16 4.10
C GLN A 73 1.87 -3.85 4.59
N LEU A 74 1.19 -2.72 4.47
CA LEU A 74 1.66 -1.43 4.99
C LEU A 74 1.55 -1.38 6.51
N GLU A 75 0.47 -1.92 7.08
CA GLU A 75 0.25 -2.04 8.52
C GLU A 75 1.28 -2.97 9.18
N GLU A 76 1.51 -4.16 8.63
CA GLU A 76 2.56 -5.10 9.08
C GLU A 76 3.97 -4.45 9.10
N GLN A 77 4.18 -3.45 8.25
CA GLN A 77 5.44 -2.72 8.15
C GLN A 77 5.44 -1.39 8.92
N GLY A 78 4.37 -1.09 9.67
CA GLY A 78 4.22 0.10 10.53
C GLY A 78 4.12 1.41 9.75
N TRP A 79 3.55 1.38 8.54
CA TRP A 79 3.33 2.55 7.70
C TRP A 79 1.95 3.18 7.85
N ILE A 80 0.98 2.37 8.24
CA ILE A 80 -0.38 2.79 8.57
C ILE A 80 -0.67 2.25 9.97
N GLU A 81 -1.26 3.09 10.81
CA GLU A 81 -1.93 2.64 12.03
C GLU A 81 -3.40 2.58 11.66
N VAL A 82 -3.94 1.37 11.51
CA VAL A 82 -5.39 1.20 11.46
C VAL A 82 -5.84 1.42 12.90
N LYS A 83 -6.54 2.53 13.16
CA LYS A 83 -7.30 2.63 14.39
C LYS A 83 -8.44 1.63 14.27
N GLU A 84 -8.37 0.54 15.02
CA GLU A 84 -9.59 -0.20 15.34
C GLU A 84 -10.55 0.82 15.96
N LEU A 85 -11.72 0.99 15.32
CA LEU A 85 -12.82 1.76 15.89
C LEU A 85 -13.16 1.09 17.22
N SER A 86 -13.41 1.86 18.28
CA SER A 86 -13.92 1.26 19.50
C SER A 86 -15.29 0.63 19.21
N GLU A 87 -15.65 -0.45 19.91
CA GLU A 87 -16.97 -1.11 19.77
C GLU A 87 -18.14 -0.11 19.91
N GLU A 88 -17.92 1.01 20.60
CA GLU A 88 -18.88 2.12 20.76
C GLU A 88 -19.12 2.89 19.45
N GLU A 89 -18.10 3.11 18.63
CA GLU A 89 -18.23 3.81 17.34
C GLU A 89 -18.88 2.92 16.28
N GLU A 90 -18.65 1.61 16.30
CA GLU A 90 -19.34 0.65 15.43
C GLU A 90 -20.84 0.53 15.76
N ASN A 91 -21.18 0.47 17.04
CA ASN A 91 -22.58 0.40 17.49
C ASN A 91 -23.36 1.68 17.17
N ALA A 92 -22.74 2.86 17.30
CA ALA A 92 -23.39 4.13 16.96
C ALA A 92 -23.76 4.22 15.46
N ILE A 93 -22.91 3.70 14.57
CA ILE A 93 -23.19 3.67 13.12
C ILE A 93 -24.32 2.68 12.80
N LEU A 94 -24.37 1.53 13.50
CA LEU A 94 -25.42 0.54 13.31
C LEU A 94 -26.80 1.05 13.79
N GLU A 95 -26.85 1.79 14.89
CA GLU A 95 -28.09 2.43 15.34
C GLU A 95 -28.58 3.49 14.34
N GLU A 96 -27.67 4.34 13.83
CA GLU A 96 -28.03 5.41 12.87
C GLU A 96 -28.55 4.87 11.53
N VAL A 97 -28.03 3.71 11.07
CA VAL A 97 -28.52 3.03 9.85
C VAL A 97 -29.84 2.29 10.09
N SER A 98 -30.13 1.88 11.33
CA SER A 98 -31.38 1.19 11.67
C SER A 98 -32.60 2.13 11.82
N GLU A 99 -32.34 3.43 11.98
CA GLU A 99 -33.38 4.47 12.11
C GLU A 99 -33.79 5.14 10.78
N GLN A 100 -33.22 4.73 9.63
CA GLN A 100 -33.61 5.16 8.28
C GLN A 100 -34.51 4.15 7.57
#